data_AF-A0A1V5A1C9-F1
#
_entry.id   AF-A0A1V5A1C9-F1
#
_cell.length_a   1.000
_cell.length_b   1.000
_cell.length_c   1.000
_cell.angle_alpha   90.00
_cell.angle_beta   90.00
_cell.angle_gamma   90.00
#
_symmetry.space_group_name_H-M   'P 1'
#
loop_
_entity.id
_entity.type
_entity.pdbx_description
1 polymer ?
#
loop_
_entity_poly.entity_id
_entity_poly.type
_entity_poly.pdbx_seq_one_letter_code
_entity_poly.pdbx_strand_id
1 'polypeptide(L)'
;MYYVYPNPAAGFAEELKVSSVMPVDDEWFIGSGIYLSHVNATFGRQEKDALMQRVHAARDFAQREGMDAALAAFNDLSGQWAPGGSYIFSYAMNGTTLALPHQPELIGTSRLGFLDHYGVAIIDWEIEVARGGGGFVYVVYLNPDTGSDALKLCYVVPVDREWFVGSGVYGAEV
;
A
#
# COMPACT_ATOMS: atom_id res chain seq x y z
N MET A 1 -9.12 -0.80 8.65
CA MET A 1 -7.76 -0.22 8.46
C MET A 1 -6.77 -0.88 9.40
N TYR A 2 -5.50 -0.86 9.03
CA TYR A 2 -4.39 -1.28 9.89
C TYR A 2 -3.60 -0.08 10.41
N TYR A 3 -3.06 -0.19 11.62
CA TYR A 3 -2.08 0.76 12.17
C TYR A 3 -1.33 0.09 13.31
N VAL A 4 -0.19 0.66 13.70
CA VAL A 4 0.55 0.23 14.88
C VAL A 4 0.08 1.04 16.09
N TYR A 5 -0.20 0.38 17.21
CA TYR A 5 -0.69 1.04 18.42
C TYR A 5 -0.22 0.31 19.69
N PRO A 6 0.00 1.02 20.82
CA PRO A 6 0.32 0.38 22.09
C PRO A 6 -0.75 -0.62 22.52
N ASN A 7 -0.37 -1.86 22.83
CA ASN A 7 -1.26 -2.91 23.34
C ASN A 7 -1.24 -2.96 24.88
N PRO A 8 -2.30 -2.52 25.58
CA PRO A 8 -2.34 -2.52 27.05
C PRO A 8 -2.19 -3.91 27.68
N ALA A 9 -2.62 -4.97 26.99
CA ALA A 9 -2.50 -6.35 27.46
C ALA A 9 -1.06 -6.91 27.31
N ALA A 10 -0.24 -6.27 26.48
CA ALA A 10 1.16 -6.62 26.24
C ALA A 10 2.12 -5.57 26.79
N GLY A 11 1.77 -4.94 27.92
CA GLY A 11 2.64 -3.95 28.57
C GLY A 11 2.88 -2.69 27.72
N PHE A 12 1.91 -2.32 26.88
CA PHE A 12 1.97 -1.19 25.94
C PHE A 12 3.03 -1.32 24.84
N ALA A 13 3.42 -2.55 24.49
CA ALA A 13 4.21 -2.80 23.28
C ALA A 13 3.46 -2.30 22.03
N GLU A 14 4.20 -1.74 21.06
CA GLU A 14 3.66 -1.33 19.77
C GLU A 14 3.38 -2.56 18.90
N GLU A 15 2.11 -2.80 18.58
CA GLU A 15 1.68 -3.96 17.80
C GLU A 15 0.74 -3.56 16.67
N LEU A 16 0.67 -4.41 15.64
CA LEU A 16 -0.30 -4.24 14.57
C LEU A 16 -1.72 -4.38 15.12
N LYS A 17 -2.56 -3.41 14.80
CA LYS A 17 -3.98 -3.41 15.13
C LYS A 17 -4.80 -3.26 13.86
N VAL A 18 -5.75 -4.16 13.66
CA VAL A 18 -6.79 -4.01 12.64
C VAL A 18 -8.02 -3.44 13.31
N SER A 19 -8.58 -2.37 12.74
CA SER A 19 -9.78 -1.73 13.26
C SER A 19 -10.80 -1.45 12.18
N SER A 20 -12.07 -1.50 12.60
CA SER A 20 -13.18 -0.89 11.89
C SER A 20 -13.43 0.49 12.46
N VAL A 21 -13.65 1.47 11.58
CA VAL A 21 -14.01 2.84 11.92
C VAL A 21 -15.23 3.22 11.12
N MET A 22 -16.16 3.94 11.74
CA MET A 22 -17.42 4.35 11.13
C MET A 22 -17.71 5.80 11.55
N PRO A 23 -17.93 6.71 10.59
CA PRO A 23 -18.43 8.04 10.92
C PRO A 23 -19.81 7.89 11.54
N VAL A 24 -20.08 8.65 12.60
CA VAL A 24 -21.45 8.77 13.12
C VAL A 24 -22.14 9.94 12.44
N ASP A 25 -21.40 11.01 12.19
CA ASP A 25 -21.75 12.16 11.36
C ASP A 25 -20.46 12.81 10.82
N ASP A 26 -20.57 14.05 10.33
CA ASP A 26 -19.45 14.81 9.77
C ASP A 26 -18.46 15.35 10.84
N GLU A 27 -18.78 15.21 12.13
CA GLU A 27 -17.96 15.74 13.24
C GLU A 27 -17.21 14.65 14.01
N TRP A 28 -17.75 13.43 14.11
CA TRP A 28 -17.10 12.37 14.87
C TRP A 28 -17.32 10.96 14.31
N PHE A 29 -16.41 10.06 14.70
CA PHE A 29 -16.41 8.66 14.33
C PHE A 29 -16.29 7.77 15.56
N ILE A 30 -16.78 6.53 15.44
CA ILE A 30 -16.55 5.47 16.41
C ILE A 30 -15.67 4.39 15.77
N GLY A 31 -14.82 3.76 16.57
CA GLY A 31 -13.94 2.70 16.09
C GLY A 31 -13.66 1.65 17.16
N SER A 32 -13.41 0.44 16.70
CA SER A 32 -12.96 -0.67 17.55
C SER A 32 -12.07 -1.60 16.72
N GLY A 33 -11.19 -2.33 17.39
CA GLY A 33 -10.23 -3.19 16.71
C GLY A 33 -9.58 -4.20 17.62
N ILE A 34 -8.87 -5.12 16.99
CA ILE A 34 -8.16 -6.23 17.63
C ILE A 34 -6.69 -6.15 17.26
N TYR A 35 -5.83 -6.54 18.21
CA TYR A 35 -4.40 -6.66 17.96
C TYR A 35 -4.11 -7.97 17.23
N LEU A 36 -3.25 -7.89 16.22
CA LEU A 36 -2.73 -9.03 15.46
C LEU A 36 -1.29 -9.29 15.92
N SER A 37 -1.12 -9.66 17.19
CA SER A 37 0.18 -9.78 17.84
C SER A 37 1.11 -10.83 17.22
N HIS A 38 0.57 -11.73 16.39
CA HIS A 38 1.34 -12.71 15.60
C HIS A 38 1.96 -12.11 14.34
N VAL A 39 1.64 -10.87 13.97
CA VAL A 39 2.16 -10.21 12.78
C VAL A 39 3.21 -9.16 13.17
N ASN A 40 4.44 -9.32 12.72
CA ASN A 40 5.47 -8.31 12.92
C ASN A 40 5.27 -7.12 11.98
N ALA A 41 4.86 -5.98 12.53
CA ALA A 41 4.65 -4.73 11.79
C ALA A 41 5.77 -3.69 11.98
N THR A 42 6.93 -4.13 12.48
CA THR A 42 8.09 -3.26 12.70
C THR A 42 8.89 -3.14 11.41
N PHE A 43 9.08 -1.91 10.95
CA PHE A 43 9.93 -1.58 9.79
C PHE A 43 10.94 -0.53 10.21
N GLY A 44 12.22 -0.78 9.90
CA GLY A 44 13.32 0.10 10.26
C GLY A 44 13.24 1.46 9.55
N ARG A 45 13.83 2.49 10.17
CA ARG A 45 13.89 3.83 9.57
C ARG A 45 14.52 3.82 8.18
N GLN A 46 15.62 3.08 8.01
CA GLN A 46 16.33 3.00 6.73
C GLN A 46 15.48 2.35 5.62
N GLU A 47 14.69 1.33 5.96
CA GLU A 47 13.77 0.68 5.00
C GLU A 47 12.65 1.64 4.59
N LYS A 48 12.08 2.39 5.55
CA LYS A 48 11.08 3.43 5.28
C LYS A 48 11.64 4.54 4.41
N ASP A 49 12.86 5.01 4.70
CA ASP A 49 13.54 6.06 3.93
C ASP A 49 13.81 5.60 2.48
N ALA A 50 14.31 4.38 2.30
CA ALA A 50 14.55 3.80 0.97
C ALA A 50 13.25 3.60 0.18
N LEU A 51 12.17 3.15 0.85
CA LEU A 51 10.85 3.02 0.25
C LEU A 51 10.33 4.37 -0.25
N MET A 52 10.38 5.42 0.59
CA MET A 52 9.95 6.77 0.20
C MET A 52 10.76 7.28 -1.00
N GLN A 53 12.09 7.11 -1.00
CA GLN A 53 12.95 7.52 -2.10
C GLN A 53 12.58 6.83 -3.42
N ARG A 54 12.35 5.52 -3.41
CA ARG A 54 11.91 4.76 -4.59
C ARG A 54 10.59 5.27 -5.14
N VAL A 55 9.60 5.50 -4.28
CA VAL A 55 8.26 5.96 -4.70
C VAL A 55 8.31 7.38 -5.25
N HIS A 56 9.08 8.27 -4.63
CA HIS A 56 9.31 9.61 -5.18
C HIS A 56 10.04 9.57 -6.53
N ALA A 57 11.04 8.71 -6.69
CA ALA A 57 11.71 8.54 -7.97
C ALA A 57 10.75 8.04 -9.07
N ALA A 58 9.84 7.11 -8.74
CA ALA A 58 8.81 6.63 -9.66
C ALA A 58 7.81 7.75 -10.02
N ARG A 59 7.36 8.55 -9.05
CA ARG A 59 6.49 9.70 -9.28
C ARG A 59 7.17 10.72 -10.20
N ASP A 60 8.42 11.08 -9.91
CA ASP A 60 9.16 12.08 -10.68
C ASP A 60 9.45 11.58 -12.11
N PHE A 61 9.69 10.29 -12.28
CA PHE A 61 9.74 9.64 -13.59
C PHE A 61 8.41 9.77 -14.34
N ALA A 62 7.28 9.45 -13.68
CA ALA A 62 5.96 9.56 -14.28
C ALA A 62 5.59 11.00 -14.68
N GLN A 63 5.92 11.99 -13.85
CA GLN A 63 5.69 13.40 -14.17
C GLN A 63 6.53 13.90 -15.34
N ARG A 64 7.72 13.32 -15.56
CA ARG A 64 8.63 13.72 -16.64
C ARG A 64 8.31 13.04 -17.96
N GLU A 65 8.09 11.73 -17.94
CA GLU A 65 7.90 10.92 -19.15
C GLU A 65 6.42 10.83 -19.60
N GLY A 66 5.49 11.15 -18.70
CA GLY A 66 4.06 11.00 -18.93
C GLY A 66 3.53 9.62 -18.57
N MET A 67 2.20 9.52 -18.47
CA MET A 67 1.50 8.34 -17.96
C MET A 67 1.79 7.08 -18.78
N ASP A 68 1.63 7.11 -20.10
CA ASP A 68 1.80 5.93 -20.95
C ASP A 68 3.22 5.33 -20.85
N ALA A 69 4.25 6.17 -20.94
CA ALA A 69 5.64 5.74 -20.83
C ALA A 69 5.96 5.21 -19.44
N ALA A 70 5.40 5.83 -18.39
CA ALA A 70 5.57 5.39 -17.02
C ALA A 70 4.92 4.04 -16.75
N LEU A 71 3.67 3.86 -17.16
CA LEU A 71 2.95 2.60 -16.99
C LEU A 71 3.58 1.46 -17.79
N ALA A 72 4.09 1.73 -18.99
CA ALA A 72 4.87 0.75 -19.74
C ALA A 72 6.13 0.32 -18.96
N ALA A 73 6.87 1.28 -18.38
CA ALA A 73 8.07 1.00 -17.60
C ALA A 73 7.78 0.30 -16.26
N PHE A 74 6.68 0.63 -15.58
CA PHE A 74 6.29 -0.01 -14.32
C PHE A 74 5.79 -1.45 -14.51
N ASN A 75 5.22 -1.77 -15.68
CA ASN A 75 4.76 -3.11 -16.02
C ASN A 75 5.81 -3.97 -16.73
N ASP A 76 7.00 -3.43 -17.01
CA ASP A 76 8.13 -4.21 -17.55
C ASP A 76 8.84 -4.97 -16.42
N LEU A 77 8.56 -6.27 -16.30
CA LEU A 77 9.18 -7.18 -15.33
C LEU A 77 10.71 -7.28 -15.45
N SER A 78 11.29 -6.91 -16.60
CA SER A 78 12.74 -6.87 -16.79
C SER A 78 13.36 -5.51 -16.40
N GLY A 79 12.51 -4.50 -16.18
CA GLY A 79 12.90 -3.14 -15.88
C GLY A 79 13.17 -2.88 -14.39
N GLN A 80 13.76 -1.71 -14.11
CA GLN A 80 14.15 -1.31 -12.76
C GLN A 80 12.97 -1.09 -11.79
N TRP A 81 11.75 -0.97 -12.31
CA TRP A 81 10.56 -0.62 -11.54
C TRP A 81 9.75 -1.81 -11.07
N ALA A 82 10.02 -3.02 -11.56
CA ALA A 82 9.28 -4.23 -11.21
C ALA A 82 10.11 -5.35 -10.51
N PRO A 83 11.20 -5.08 -9.75
CA PRO A 83 11.98 -6.16 -9.15
C PRO A 83 11.28 -6.75 -7.93
N GLY A 84 10.86 -8.02 -8.02
CA GLY A 84 10.40 -8.83 -6.87
C GLY A 84 9.37 -8.11 -6.01
N GLY A 85 9.39 -8.29 -4.69
CA GLY A 85 8.50 -7.59 -3.75
C GLY A 85 8.63 -6.06 -3.73
N SER A 86 9.58 -5.51 -4.49
CA SER A 86 9.91 -4.10 -4.58
C SER A 86 9.29 -3.36 -5.78
N TYR A 87 8.36 -4.00 -6.50
CA TYR A 87 7.66 -3.43 -7.64
C TYR A 87 6.94 -2.08 -7.35
N ILE A 88 6.85 -1.24 -8.37
CA ILE A 88 5.94 -0.10 -8.43
C ILE A 88 4.56 -0.61 -8.84
N PHE A 89 3.54 -0.22 -8.08
CA PHE A 89 2.15 -0.37 -8.45
C PHE A 89 1.51 0.99 -8.65
N SER A 90 0.42 1.02 -9.42
CA SER A 90 -0.29 2.25 -9.71
C SER A 90 -1.76 1.99 -9.96
N TYR A 91 -2.58 2.91 -9.46
CA TYR A 91 -4.02 2.91 -9.67
C TYR A 91 -4.49 4.32 -10.00
N ALA A 92 -5.54 4.40 -10.81
CA ALA A 92 -6.32 5.61 -10.95
C ALA A 92 -7.12 5.86 -9.66
N MET A 93 -7.48 7.11 -9.39
CA MET A 93 -8.22 7.53 -8.18
C MET A 93 -9.67 7.00 -8.13
N ASN A 94 -10.14 6.35 -9.20
CA ASN A 94 -11.38 5.60 -9.26
C ASN A 94 -11.19 4.08 -9.01
N GLY A 95 -9.99 3.66 -8.62
CA GLY A 95 -9.61 2.28 -8.34
C GLY A 95 -9.29 1.41 -9.55
N THR A 96 -9.22 1.95 -10.77
CA THR A 96 -8.73 1.21 -11.93
C THR A 96 -7.24 0.88 -11.77
N THR A 97 -6.87 -0.38 -11.92
CA THR A 97 -5.48 -0.86 -11.90
C THR A 97 -4.74 -0.37 -13.14
N LEU A 98 -3.65 0.38 -12.95
CA LEU A 98 -2.84 0.93 -14.04
C LEU A 98 -1.50 0.19 -14.19
N ALA A 99 -0.86 -0.13 -13.07
CA ALA A 99 0.35 -0.96 -13.05
C ALA A 99 0.31 -1.95 -11.89
N LEU A 100 0.51 -3.22 -12.22
CA LEU A 100 0.62 -4.31 -11.25
C LEU A 100 1.41 -5.45 -11.91
N PRO A 101 2.75 -5.31 -12.04
CA PRO A 101 3.56 -6.11 -12.96
C PRO A 101 3.50 -7.62 -12.72
N HIS A 102 3.31 -8.04 -11.46
CA HIS A 102 3.23 -9.46 -11.10
C HIS A 102 1.82 -10.07 -11.21
N GLN A 103 0.80 -9.26 -11.50
CA GLN A 103 -0.59 -9.69 -11.73
C GLN A 103 -1.20 -8.89 -12.90
N PRO A 104 -0.60 -8.99 -14.11
CA PRO A 104 -0.97 -8.16 -15.26
C PRO A 104 -2.43 -8.37 -15.71
N GLU A 105 -3.04 -9.51 -15.36
CA GLU A 105 -4.45 -9.81 -15.63
C GLU A 105 -5.43 -8.86 -14.93
N LEU A 106 -4.99 -8.12 -13.91
CA LEU A 106 -5.81 -7.15 -13.19
C LEU A 106 -5.76 -5.74 -13.83
N ILE A 107 -4.82 -5.47 -14.74
CA ILE A 107 -4.69 -4.16 -15.38
C ILE A 107 -5.97 -3.81 -16.14
N GLY A 108 -6.46 -2.57 -15.97
CA GLY A 108 -7.71 -2.08 -16.56
C GLY A 108 -8.97 -2.43 -15.77
N THR A 109 -8.88 -3.29 -14.75
CA THR A 109 -10.02 -3.62 -13.87
C THR A 109 -10.09 -2.68 -12.67
N SER A 110 -11.32 -2.40 -12.18
CA SER A 110 -11.49 -1.70 -10.91
C SER A 110 -11.33 -2.66 -9.74
N ARG A 111 -10.60 -2.21 -8.72
CA ARG A 111 -10.37 -2.96 -7.47
C ARG A 111 -10.87 -2.24 -6.23
N LEU A 112 -11.79 -1.29 -6.39
CA LEU A 112 -12.52 -0.72 -5.26
C LEU A 112 -13.26 -1.83 -4.51
N GLY A 113 -13.21 -1.79 -3.18
CA GLY A 113 -13.81 -2.81 -2.32
C GLY A 113 -13.07 -4.15 -2.33
N PHE A 114 -11.88 -4.24 -2.92
CA PHE A 114 -11.03 -5.43 -2.78
C PHE A 114 -10.59 -5.57 -1.32
N LEU A 115 -11.07 -6.63 -0.66
CA LEU A 115 -10.78 -6.94 0.73
C LEU A 115 -9.64 -7.97 0.82
N ASP A 116 -8.68 -7.71 1.70
CA ASP A 116 -7.72 -8.73 2.11
C ASP A 116 -8.33 -9.75 3.09
N HIS A 117 -7.52 -10.72 3.54
CA HIS A 117 -7.98 -11.79 4.43
C HIS A 117 -8.55 -11.29 5.78
N TYR A 118 -8.17 -10.10 6.25
CA TYR A 118 -8.73 -9.51 7.48
C TYR A 118 -9.86 -8.51 7.20
N GLY A 119 -10.34 -8.42 5.96
CA GLY A 119 -11.46 -7.59 5.58
C GLY A 119 -11.11 -6.11 5.38
N VAL A 120 -9.84 -5.78 5.16
CA VAL A 120 -9.43 -4.38 4.89
C VAL A 120 -9.50 -4.09 3.40
N ALA A 121 -10.23 -3.04 3.03
CA ALA A 121 -10.35 -2.54 1.65
C ALA A 121 -9.08 -1.77 1.25
N ILE A 122 -8.05 -2.50 0.81
CA ILE A 122 -6.69 -1.92 0.72
C ILE A 122 -6.58 -0.80 -0.33
N ILE A 123 -7.24 -0.93 -1.48
CA ILE A 123 -7.16 0.05 -2.58
C ILE A 123 -7.87 1.34 -2.20
N ASP A 124 -9.02 1.23 -1.53
CA ASP A 124 -9.77 2.37 -1.02
C ASP A 124 -8.91 3.20 -0.03
N TRP A 125 -8.20 2.54 0.89
CA TRP A 125 -7.29 3.22 1.82
C TRP A 125 -6.09 3.86 1.12
N GLU A 126 -5.48 3.20 0.15
CA GLU A 126 -4.38 3.77 -0.64
C GLU A 126 -4.83 5.02 -1.41
N ILE A 127 -6.03 5.00 -2.01
CA ILE A 127 -6.61 6.16 -2.69
C ILE A 127 -6.82 7.33 -1.72
N GLU A 128 -7.40 7.10 -0.55
CA GLU A 128 -7.63 8.15 0.44
C GLU A 128 -6.31 8.76 0.93
N VAL A 129 -5.29 7.94 1.16
CA VAL A 129 -3.95 8.44 1.53
C VAL A 129 -3.31 9.23 0.39
N ALA A 130 -3.43 8.76 -0.86
CA ALA A 130 -2.92 9.49 -2.02
C ALA A 130 -3.64 10.83 -2.22
N ARG A 131 -4.97 10.88 -2.04
CA ARG A 131 -5.77 12.13 -2.07
C ARG A 131 -5.33 13.12 -0.99
N GLY A 132 -4.91 12.61 0.18
CA GLY A 132 -4.34 13.40 1.27
C GLY A 132 -2.93 13.94 1.02
N GLY A 133 -2.32 13.67 -0.15
CA GLY A 133 -0.96 14.10 -0.50
C GLY A 133 0.09 13.00 -0.40
N GLY A 134 -0.32 11.77 -0.04
CA GLY A 134 0.56 10.61 0.09
C GLY A 134 0.92 10.26 1.53
N GLY A 135 1.42 9.05 1.73
CA GLY A 135 1.68 8.52 3.06
C GLY A 135 1.88 7.01 3.10
N PHE A 136 2.09 6.49 4.30
CA PHE A 136 2.25 5.06 4.55
C PHE A 136 0.90 4.36 4.70
N VAL A 137 0.79 3.15 4.15
CA VAL A 137 -0.38 2.28 4.28
C VAL A 137 0.10 0.86 4.57
N TYR A 138 -0.44 0.25 5.61
CA TYR A 138 -0.25 -1.19 5.83
C TYR A 138 -1.31 -1.97 5.07
N VAL A 139 -0.90 -3.04 4.38
CA VAL A 139 -1.79 -3.95 3.65
C VAL A 139 -1.32 -5.39 3.87
N VAL A 140 -2.21 -6.36 3.73
CA VAL A 140 -1.82 -7.77 3.53
C VAL A 140 -2.02 -8.10 2.06
N TYR A 141 -0.95 -8.52 1.39
CA TYR A 141 -0.97 -8.72 -0.05
C TYR A 141 0.02 -9.80 -0.50
N LEU A 142 -0.23 -10.39 -1.66
CA LEU A 142 0.63 -11.39 -2.28
C LEU A 142 2.06 -10.85 -2.44
N ASN A 143 3.04 -11.55 -1.87
CA ASN A 143 4.46 -11.31 -2.13
C ASN A 143 4.90 -12.14 -3.34
N PRO A 144 5.33 -11.52 -4.45
CA PRO A 144 5.74 -12.27 -5.65
C PRO A 144 7.00 -13.10 -5.44
N ASP A 145 7.84 -12.78 -4.44
CA ASP A 145 9.08 -13.53 -4.15
C ASP A 145 8.80 -14.85 -3.42
N THR A 146 7.70 -14.94 -2.67
CA THR A 146 7.34 -16.13 -1.87
C THR A 146 6.08 -16.83 -2.37
N GLY A 147 5.26 -16.15 -3.18
CA GLY A 147 3.97 -16.66 -3.67
C GLY A 147 2.89 -16.74 -2.59
N SER A 148 3.08 -16.09 -1.44
CA SER A 148 2.13 -16.09 -0.32
C SER A 148 1.79 -14.66 0.14
N ASP A 149 0.62 -14.49 0.73
CA ASP A 149 0.21 -13.21 1.32
C ASP A 149 1.05 -12.90 2.56
N ALA A 150 1.53 -11.67 2.66
CA ALA A 150 2.28 -11.17 3.81
C ALA A 150 1.93 -9.71 4.12
N LEU A 151 2.23 -9.27 5.34
CA LEU A 151 2.12 -7.86 5.70
C LEU A 151 3.11 -7.06 4.84
N LYS A 152 2.61 -5.99 4.22
CA LYS A 152 3.40 -5.05 3.44
C LYS A 152 3.17 -3.65 3.97
N LEU A 153 4.26 -2.93 4.23
CA LEU A 153 4.22 -1.49 4.44
C LEU A 153 4.40 -0.81 3.08
N CYS A 154 3.33 -0.21 2.57
CA CYS A 154 3.32 0.60 1.36
C CYS A 154 3.62 2.06 1.69
N TYR A 155 4.20 2.78 0.72
CA TYR A 155 4.17 4.24 0.66
C TYR A 155 3.57 4.63 -0.70
N VAL A 156 2.57 5.48 -0.68
CA VAL A 156 1.83 5.90 -1.88
C VAL A 156 1.86 7.41 -2.00
N VAL A 157 1.95 7.93 -3.23
CA VAL A 157 1.91 9.37 -3.51
C VAL A 157 1.10 9.64 -4.78
N PRO A 158 0.30 10.71 -4.82
CA PRO A 158 -0.35 11.12 -6.06
C PRO A 158 0.71 11.54 -7.10
N VAL A 159 0.51 11.13 -8.35
CA VAL A 159 1.26 11.71 -9.49
C VAL A 159 0.62 13.04 -9.87
N ASP A 160 -0.71 13.03 -9.95
CA ASP A 160 -1.60 14.17 -10.14
C ASP A 160 -2.99 13.87 -9.53
N ARG A 161 -4.06 14.49 -10.03
CA ARG A 161 -5.44 14.30 -9.52
C ARG A 161 -6.11 13.01 -9.98
N GLU A 162 -5.58 12.34 -11.00
CA GLU A 162 -6.21 11.21 -11.67
C GLU A 162 -5.66 9.87 -11.19
N TRP A 163 -4.41 9.82 -10.71
CA TRP A 163 -3.75 8.57 -10.37
C TRP A 163 -2.58 8.73 -9.38
N PHE A 164 -2.19 7.62 -8.77
CA PHE A 164 -1.09 7.56 -7.81
C PHE A 164 -0.12 6.42 -8.14
N VAL A 165 1.09 6.53 -7.60
CA VAL A 165 2.09 5.46 -7.62
C VAL A 165 2.41 5.04 -6.19
N GLY A 166 2.74 3.76 -6.03
CA GLY A 166 3.10 3.19 -4.76
C GLY A 166 4.13 2.09 -4.90
N SER A 167 4.77 1.77 -3.79
CA SER A 167 5.58 0.56 -3.63
C SER A 167 5.54 0.16 -2.17
N GLY A 168 6.14 -0.97 -1.81
CA GLY A 168 6.20 -1.37 -0.42
C GLY A 168 7.39 -2.23 -0.07
N VAL A 169 7.44 -2.61 1.20
CA VAL A 169 8.39 -3.57 1.77
C VAL A 169 7.56 -4.59 2.52
N TYR A 170 7.79 -5.87 2.24
CA TYR A 170 7.14 -6.96 2.97
C TYR A 170 7.84 -7.16 4.31
N GLY A 171 7.06 -7.37 5.36
CA GLY A 171 7.58 -7.77 6.67
C GLY A 171 8.21 -9.15 6.58
N ALA A 172 9.14 -9.44 7.50
CA ALA A 172 9.68 -10.78 7.63
C ALA A 172 8.56 -11.78 7.93
N GLU A 173 8.62 -12.97 7.31
CA GLU A 173 7.81 -14.11 7.75
C GLU A 173 8.13 -14.42 9.21
N VAL A 174 7.09 -14.76 9.97
CA VAL A 174 7.19 -15.08 11.42
C VAL A 174 7.33 -16.58 11.59
#